data_AF-A0A0H3GP81-F1
#
_entry.id   AF-A0A0H3GP81-F1
#
_cell.length_a   1.000
_cell.length_b   1.000
_cell.length_c   1.000
_cell.angle_alpha   90.00
_cell.angle_beta   90.00
_cell.angle_gamma   90.00
#
_symmetry.space_group_name_H-M   'P 1'
#
loop_
_entity.id
_entity.type
_entity.pdbx_description
1 polymer ?
#
loop_
_entity_poly.entity_id
_entity_poly.type
_entity_poly.pdbx_seq_one_letter_code
_entity_poly.pdbx_strand_id
1 'polypeptide(L)'
;MRPGEKLKPMILNATNSKMLKSITGSPFLEDWVGVKVTVYVDKNVRFGKESVEGLRLSPARVSKPVLSPEKTQAWNNAKAAFKRDGNLDAVLARMDISPEHRRQLEQECSA
;
A
#
# COMPACT_ATOMS: atom_id res chain seq x y z
N MET A 1 -9.06 23.46 -7.78
CA MET A 1 -9.99 23.62 -6.63
C MET A 1 -10.32 25.09 -6.49
N ARG A 2 -11.57 25.44 -6.19
CA ARG A 2 -11.95 26.84 -6.02
C ARG A 2 -11.31 27.39 -4.73
N PRO A 3 -10.80 28.63 -4.72
CA PRO A 3 -10.27 29.23 -3.49
C PRO A 3 -11.32 29.15 -2.36
N GLY A 4 -10.92 28.62 -1.20
CA GLY A 4 -11.78 28.45 -0.02
C GLY A 4 -12.64 27.18 0.03
N GLU A 5 -12.69 26.38 -1.04
CA GLU A 5 -13.45 25.13 -1.04
C GLU A 5 -12.69 24.01 -0.29
N LYS A 6 -13.27 23.51 0.80
CA LYS A 6 -12.71 22.37 1.54
C LYS A 6 -12.73 21.11 0.67
N LEU A 7 -11.71 20.27 0.81
CA LEU A 7 -11.66 18.97 0.15
C LEU A 7 -12.87 18.12 0.58
N LYS A 8 -13.69 17.70 -0.39
CA LYS A 8 -14.82 16.81 -0.13
C LYS A 8 -14.31 15.41 0.22
N PRO A 9 -14.79 14.78 1.31
CA PRO A 9 -14.42 13.40 1.60
C PRO A 9 -14.91 12.48 0.47
N MET A 10 -14.10 11.47 0.15
CA MET A 10 -14.47 10.40 -0.77
C MET A 10 -15.12 9.27 0.03
N ILE A 11 -16.33 8.88 -0.36
CA ILE A 11 -17.07 7.77 0.25
C ILE A 11 -17.17 6.65 -0.79
N LEU A 12 -16.91 5.41 -0.37
CA LEU A 12 -17.09 4.26 -1.24
C LEU A 12 -18.57 4.03 -1.52
N ASN A 13 -18.90 3.81 -2.79
CA ASN A 13 -20.22 3.33 -3.19
C ASN A 13 -20.28 1.79 -3.08
N ALA A 14 -21.45 1.21 -3.37
CA ALA A 14 -21.65 -0.23 -3.30
C ALA A 14 -20.69 -1.03 -4.22
N THR A 15 -20.41 -0.54 -5.43
CA THR A 15 -19.52 -1.22 -6.39
C THR A 15 -18.08 -1.24 -5.88
N ASN A 16 -17.56 -0.11 -5.43
CA ASN A 16 -16.20 -0.01 -4.90
C ASN A 16 -16.06 -0.73 -3.55
N SER A 17 -17.12 -0.77 -2.73
CA SER A 17 -17.15 -1.56 -1.50
C SER A 17 -17.10 -3.07 -1.78
N LYS A 18 -17.81 -3.55 -2.82
CA LYS A 18 -17.71 -4.95 -3.28
C LYS A 18 -16.30 -5.30 -3.76
N MET A 19 -15.65 -4.38 -4.47
CA MET A 19 -14.26 -4.55 -4.87
C MET A 19 -13.34 -4.65 -3.65
N LEU A 20 -13.52 -3.78 -2.65
CA LEU A 20 -12.69 -3.81 -1.44
C LEU A 20 -12.90 -5.08 -0.62
N LYS A 21 -14.15 -5.56 -0.51
CA LYS A 21 -14.44 -6.89 0.02
C LYS A 21 -13.70 -8.00 -0.74
N SER A 22 -13.64 -7.93 -2.07
CA SER A 22 -12.92 -8.91 -2.89
C SER A 22 -11.40 -8.85 -2.69
N ILE A 23 -10.84 -7.64 -2.48
CA ILE A 23 -9.40 -7.43 -2.27
C ILE A 23 -8.99 -7.97 -0.90
N THR A 24 -9.80 -7.72 0.13
CA THR A 24 -9.49 -8.07 1.52
C THR A 24 -9.94 -9.48 1.90
N GLY A 25 -10.89 -10.06 1.15
CA GLY A 25 -11.55 -11.31 1.52
C GLY A 25 -12.60 -11.14 2.64
N SER A 26 -12.77 -9.92 3.18
CA SER A 26 -13.64 -9.67 4.33
C SER A 26 -14.73 -8.62 4.01
N PRO A 27 -15.99 -8.85 4.43
CA PRO A 27 -17.02 -7.82 4.37
C PRO A 27 -16.96 -6.81 5.53
N PHE A 28 -16.14 -7.05 6.56
CA PHE A 28 -16.08 -6.23 7.76
C PHE A 28 -15.20 -5.00 7.52
N LEU A 29 -15.65 -3.81 7.97
CA LEU A 29 -15.00 -2.54 7.66
C LEU A 29 -13.66 -2.36 8.40
N GLU A 30 -13.52 -2.99 9.56
CA GLU A 30 -12.33 -2.96 10.39
C GLU A 30 -11.14 -3.59 9.66
N ASP A 31 -11.39 -4.63 8.86
CA ASP A 31 -10.39 -5.33 8.05
C ASP A 31 -9.95 -4.52 6.81
N TRP A 32 -10.65 -3.42 6.50
CA TRP A 32 -10.33 -2.57 5.36
C TRP A 32 -9.33 -1.46 5.72
N VAL A 33 -9.09 -1.24 7.01
CA VAL A 33 -8.19 -0.19 7.50
C VAL A 33 -6.75 -0.48 7.06
N GLY A 34 -6.09 0.51 6.47
CA GLY A 34 -4.70 0.39 6.01
C GLY A 34 -4.50 -0.38 4.70
N VAL A 35 -5.58 -0.92 4.11
CA VAL A 35 -5.51 -1.64 2.84
C VAL A 35 -5.17 -0.67 1.71
N LYS A 36 -4.08 -0.96 1.01
CA LYS A 36 -3.65 -0.17 -0.15
C LYS A 36 -4.42 -0.63 -1.39
N VAL A 37 -4.96 0.33 -2.12
CA VAL A 37 -5.65 0.12 -3.40
C VAL A 37 -5.12 1.09 -4.43
N THR A 38 -5.27 0.75 -5.71
CA THR A 38 -5.07 1.71 -6.79
C THR A 38 -6.44 2.28 -7.18
N VAL A 39 -6.57 3.60 -7.13
CA VAL A 39 -7.73 4.32 -7.68
C VAL A 39 -7.42 4.65 -9.14
N TYR A 40 -8.33 4.30 -10.05
CA TYR A 40 -8.19 4.60 -11.46
C TYR A 40 -9.52 5.08 -12.05
N VAL A 41 -9.44 5.74 -13.22
CA VAL A 41 -10.61 6.20 -13.96
C VAL A 41 -11.03 5.12 -14.95
N ASP A 42 -12.25 4.62 -14.80
CA ASP A 42 -12.91 3.79 -15.79
C ASP A 42 -13.77 4.70 -16.69
N LYS A 43 -13.52 4.67 -18.00
CA LYS A 43 -14.21 5.52 -18.99
C LYS A 43 -15.55 4.93 -19.46
N ASN A 44 -15.88 3.72 -19.04
CA ASN A 44 -17.03 2.97 -19.54
C ASN A 44 -18.13 2.79 -18.48
N VAL A 45 -18.19 3.68 -17.48
CA VAL A 45 -19.20 3.59 -16.42
C VAL A 45 -20.55 4.03 -16.99
N ARG A 46 -21.54 3.14 -16.98
CA ARG A 46 -22.90 3.48 -17.44
C ARG A 46 -23.62 4.33 -16.41
N PHE A 47 -24.16 5.47 -16.87
CA PHE A 47 -25.10 6.30 -16.13
C PHE A 47 -26.33 6.54 -17.00
N GLY A 48 -27.40 5.79 -16.74
CA GLY A 48 -28.55 5.73 -17.64
C GLY A 48 -28.14 5.22 -19.03
N LYS A 49 -28.41 6.01 -20.07
CA LYS A 49 -28.04 5.67 -21.47
C LYS A 49 -26.63 6.13 -21.85
N GLU A 50 -25.99 6.94 -21.01
CA GLU A 50 -24.68 7.52 -21.29
C GLU A 50 -23.55 6.69 -20.66
N SER A 51 -22.39 6.73 -21.29
CA SER A 51 -21.14 6.29 -20.67
C SER A 51 -20.44 7.53 -20.13
N VAL A 52 -20.10 7.48 -18.84
CA VAL A 52 -19.37 8.52 -18.14
C VAL A 52 -18.08 7.95 -17.56
N GLU A 53 -17.16 8.84 -17.19
CA GLU A 53 -16.00 8.44 -16.40
C GLU A 53 -16.40 8.21 -14.95
N GLY A 54 -15.78 7.22 -14.30
CA GLY A 54 -15.99 6.97 -12.89
C GLY A 54 -14.77 6.36 -12.20
N LEU A 55 -14.58 6.70 -10.93
CA LEU A 55 -13.50 6.15 -10.13
C LEU A 55 -13.79 4.70 -9.74
N ARG A 56 -12.79 3.85 -9.90
CA ARG A 56 -12.79 2.43 -9.54
C ARG A 56 -11.56 2.08 -8.73
N LEU A 57 -11.68 1.01 -7.95
CA LEU A 57 -10.58 0.44 -7.18
C LEU A 57 -10.04 -0.82 -7.86
N SER A 58 -8.75 -1.04 -7.75
CA SER A 58 -8.10 -2.33 -8.02
C SER A 58 -7.14 -2.67 -6.88
N PRO A 59 -6.65 -3.93 -6.78
CA PRO A 59 -5.50 -4.24 -5.94
C PRO A 59 -4.36 -3.24 -6.17
N ALA A 60 -3.61 -2.95 -5.11
CA ALA A 60 -2.47 -2.04 -5.21
C ALA A 60 -1.49 -2.53 -6.29
N ARG A 61 -1.31 -1.74 -7.34
CA ARG A 61 -0.35 -2.05 -8.42
C ARG A 61 1.10 -1.93 -7.96
N VAL A 62 1.35 -1.12 -6.93
CA VAL A 62 2.69 -0.87 -6.40
C VAL A 62 2.79 -1.52 -5.02
N SER A 63 3.38 -2.71 -4.96
CA SER A 63 3.89 -3.26 -3.72
C SER A 63 5.33 -2.81 -3.54
N LYS A 64 5.72 -2.50 -2.29
CA LYS A 64 7.14 -2.33 -1.99
C LYS A 64 7.79 -3.71 -2.13
N PRO A 65 9.00 -3.80 -2.72
CA PRO A 65 9.70 -5.07 -2.77
C PRO A 65 9.95 -5.55 -1.33
N VAL A 66 9.65 -6.82 -1.08
CA VAL A 66 9.92 -7.44 0.22
C VAL A 66 11.42 -7.61 0.38
N LEU A 67 11.96 -7.13 1.50
CA LEU A 67 13.34 -7.33 1.92
C LEU A 67 13.46 -8.71 2.58
N SER A 68 14.32 -9.55 2.01
CA SER A 68 14.65 -10.88 2.50
C SER A 68 16.15 -11.12 2.42
N PRO A 69 16.70 -12.06 3.22
CA PRO A 69 18.12 -12.41 3.18
C PRO A 69 18.61 -12.88 1.80
N GLU A 70 17.71 -13.46 1.01
CA GLU A 70 17.98 -13.91 -0.37
C GLU A 70 18.35 -12.76 -1.32
N LYS A 71 17.89 -11.54 -1.02
CA LYS A 71 18.24 -10.33 -1.79
C LYS A 71 19.52 -9.72 -1.25
N THR A 72 20.64 -10.41 -1.43
CA THR A 72 21.93 -10.12 -0.79
C THR A 72 22.32 -8.64 -0.82
N GLN A 73 22.19 -7.96 -1.96
CA GLN A 73 22.54 -6.54 -2.05
C GLN A 73 21.62 -5.64 -1.22
N ALA A 74 20.31 -5.86 -1.30
CA ALA A 74 19.34 -5.08 -0.53
C ALA A 74 19.47 -5.36 0.96
N TRP A 75 19.73 -6.62 1.33
CA TRP A 75 19.98 -7.04 2.71
C TRP A 75 21.24 -6.37 3.29
N ASN A 76 22.35 -6.40 2.56
CA ASN A 76 23.60 -5.75 2.97
C ASN A 76 23.45 -4.23 3.09
N ASN A 77 22.72 -3.60 2.15
CA ASN A 77 22.41 -2.17 2.23
C ASN A 77 21.56 -1.84 3.46
N ALA A 78 20.59 -2.69 3.80
CA ALA A 78 19.76 -2.52 4.98
C ALA A 78 20.56 -2.70 6.28
N LYS A 79 21.48 -3.67 6.33
CA LYS A 79 22.45 -3.81 7.43
C LYS A 79 23.34 -2.59 7.59
N ALA A 80 23.88 -2.07 6.50
CA ALA A 80 24.71 -0.86 6.51
C ALA A 80 23.91 0.37 6.98
N ALA A 81 22.66 0.51 6.54
CA ALA A 81 21.75 1.57 7.00
C ALA A 81 21.47 1.44 8.51
N PHE A 82 21.18 0.24 9.01
CA PHE A 82 20.96 0.01 10.44
C PHE A 82 22.20 0.33 11.28
N LYS A 83 23.39 -0.11 10.85
CA LYS A 83 24.65 0.21 11.55
C LYS A 83 24.99 1.71 11.53
N ARG A 84 24.58 2.44 10.48
CA ARG A 84 24.83 3.87 10.33
C ARG A 84 23.83 4.73 11.11
N ASP A 85 22.54 4.44 10.96
CA ASP A 85 21.45 5.30 11.43
C ASP A 85 20.82 4.81 12.75
N GLY A 86 21.12 3.58 13.17
CA GLY A 86 20.52 2.93 14.35
C GLY A 86 19.06 2.49 14.16
N ASN A 87 18.49 2.69 12.97
CA ASN A 87 17.12 2.33 12.63
C ASN A 87 16.99 1.90 11.15
N LEU A 88 15.80 1.46 10.75
CA LEU A 88 15.50 1.01 9.38
C LEU A 88 14.54 1.96 8.64
N ASP A 89 14.34 3.20 9.10
CA ASP A 89 13.26 4.07 8.59
C ASP A 89 13.41 4.35 7.08
N ALA A 90 14.63 4.63 6.63
CA ALA A 90 14.93 4.86 5.21
C ALA A 90 14.75 3.59 4.35
N VAL A 91 14.90 2.41 4.95
CA VAL A 91 14.69 1.10 4.30
C VAL A 91 13.20 0.82 4.21
N LEU A 92 12.48 0.96 5.34
CA LEU A 92 11.02 0.78 5.46
C LEU A 92 10.23 1.77 4.59
N ALA A 93 10.80 2.95 4.30
CA ALA A 93 10.22 3.88 3.35
C ALA A 93 10.10 3.28 1.93
N ARG A 94 11.01 2.38 1.54
CA ARG A 94 11.14 1.85 0.18
C ARG A 94 10.80 0.36 0.05
N MET A 95 10.99 -0.40 1.11
CA MET A 95 10.84 -1.86 1.16
C MET A 95 9.94 -2.26 2.31
N ASP A 96 9.25 -3.38 2.16
CA ASP A 96 8.55 -4.03 3.27
C ASP A 96 9.45 -5.15 3.83
N ILE A 97 9.50 -5.33 5.14
CA ILE A 97 10.27 -6.41 5.80
C ILE A 97 9.35 -7.14 6.76
N SER A 98 9.40 -8.48 6.78
CA SER A 98 8.62 -9.24 7.76
C SER A 98 9.20 -9.04 9.17
N PRO A 99 8.39 -9.21 10.24
CA PRO A 99 8.89 -9.12 11.62
C PRO A 99 10.05 -10.10 11.90
N GLU A 100 10.03 -11.28 11.29
CA GLU A 100 11.06 -12.32 11.44
C GLU A 100 12.38 -11.87 10.80
N HIS A 101 12.32 -11.41 9.54
CA HIS A 101 13.49 -10.88 8.84
C HIS A 101 14.04 -9.63 9.53
N ARG A 102 13.18 -8.78 10.07
CA ARG A 102 13.64 -7.62 10.84
C ARG A 102 14.49 -8.03 12.04
N ARG A 103 14.03 -9.00 12.83
CA ARG A 103 14.81 -9.52 13.97
C ARG A 103 16.12 -10.15 13.54
N GLN A 104 16.09 -10.93 12.45
CA GLN A 104 17.31 -11.52 11.89
C GLN A 104 18.34 -10.44 11.51
N LEU A 105 17.89 -9.37 10.83
CA LEU A 105 18.76 -8.27 10.44
C LEU A 105 19.37 -7.56 11.65
N GLU A 106 18.57 -7.28 12.67
CA GLU A 106 19.01 -6.66 13.92
C GLU A 106 20.04 -7.54 14.66
N GLN A 107 19.83 -8.86 14.71
CA GLN A 107 20.78 -9.81 15.28
C GLN A 107 22.11 -9.85 14.50
N GLU A 108 22.06 -9.91 13.18
CA GLU A 108 23.25 -9.88 12.31
C GLU A 108 24.05 -8.57 12.41
N CYS A 109 23.42 -7.47 12.82
CA CYS A 109 24.09 -6.18 12.98
C CYS A 109 24.64 -5.93 14.38
N SER A 110 24.08 -6.61 15.39
CA SER A 110 24.46 -6.48 16.80
C SER A 110 25.63 -7.40 17.19
N ALA A 111 25.93 -8.39 16.36
CA ALA A 111 27.13 -9.22 16.42
C ALA A 111 28.32 -8.54 15.71
#